data_AF-A0A1V5SJW8-F1
#
_entry.id   AF-A0A1V5SJW8-F1
#
_cell.length_a   1.000
_cell.length_b   1.000
_cell.length_c   1.000
_cell.angle_alpha   90.00
_cell.angle_beta   90.00
_cell.angle_gamma   90.00
#
_symmetry.space_group_name_H-M   'P 1'
#
loop_
_entity.id
_entity.type
_entity.pdbx_description
1 polymer ?
#
loop_
_entity_poly.entity_id
_entity_poly.type
_entity_poly.pdbx_seq_one_letter_code
_entity_poly.pdbx_strand_id
1 'polypeptide(L)'
;MKKVKVLFLITAVMVTLVIAGCGVVIDVPITPSTGPIRICTNSPSIYGNLYVDNSSWGIIDGANVVGTSCLGGTVTFGRTYFVEVVDYSFGTGSYCCRYITPQFSGQVFYLP
;
A
#
# COMPACT_ATOMS: atom_id res chain seq x y z
N MET A 1 34.88 -57.67 5.00
CA MET A 1 33.48 -57.19 4.92
C MET A 1 33.16 -55.89 5.69
N LYS A 2 33.97 -55.44 6.67
CA LYS A 2 33.68 -54.19 7.43
C LYS A 2 33.88 -52.88 6.63
N LYS A 3 34.85 -52.83 5.71
CA LYS A 3 35.23 -51.60 4.97
C LYS A 3 34.16 -51.12 3.96
N VAL A 4 33.36 -52.04 3.41
CA VAL A 4 32.30 -51.71 2.43
C VAL A 4 31.11 -51.02 3.09
N LYS A 5 30.74 -51.43 4.32
CA LYS A 5 29.64 -50.81 5.09
C LYS A 5 29.96 -49.38 5.51
N VAL A 6 31.22 -49.08 5.81
CA VAL A 6 31.67 -47.72 6.18
C VAL A 6 31.60 -46.78 4.99
N LEU A 7 31.95 -47.26 3.80
CA LEU A 7 31.90 -46.45 2.57
C LEU A 7 30.46 -46.03 2.25
N PHE A 8 29.49 -46.95 2.33
CA PHE A 8 28.08 -46.64 2.10
C PHE A 8 27.50 -45.60 3.08
N LEU A 9 27.96 -45.62 4.34
CA LEU A 9 27.53 -44.67 5.37
C LEU A 9 28.04 -43.26 5.10
N ILE A 10 29.28 -43.12 4.63
CA ILE A 10 29.86 -41.81 4.30
C ILE A 10 29.17 -41.20 3.08
N THR A 11 28.88 -42.01 2.05
CA THR A 11 28.17 -41.52 0.86
C THR A 11 26.73 -41.11 1.19
N ALA A 12 26.04 -41.86 2.05
CA ALA A 12 24.67 -41.53 2.46
C ALA A 12 24.58 -40.22 3.27
N VAL A 13 25.57 -39.94 4.13
CA VAL A 13 25.64 -38.68 4.92
C VAL A 13 25.99 -37.48 4.03
N MET A 14 26.79 -37.67 2.98
CA MET A 14 27.09 -36.59 2.02
C MET A 14 25.89 -36.24 1.14
N VAL A 15 25.05 -37.22 0.77
CA VAL A 15 23.86 -36.97 -0.07
C VAL A 15 22.77 -36.21 0.69
N THR A 16 22.58 -36.45 1.99
CA THR A 16 21.61 -35.71 2.80
C THR A 16 22.02 -34.27 3.07
N LEU A 17 23.32 -33.97 3.17
CA LEU A 17 23.80 -32.59 3.32
C LEU A 17 23.53 -31.73 2.08
N VAL A 18 23.53 -32.32 0.88
CA VAL A 18 23.27 -31.60 -0.38
C VAL A 18 21.79 -31.25 -0.55
N ILE A 19 20.88 -32.03 0.02
CA ILE A 19 19.43 -31.76 -0.06
C ILE A 19 18.97 -30.77 1.03
N ALA A 20 19.70 -30.67 2.14
CA ALA A 20 19.45 -29.69 3.20
C ALA A 20 20.07 -28.30 2.93
N GLY A 21 20.93 -28.19 1.91
CA GLY A 21 21.59 -26.95 1.52
C GLY A 21 20.83 -26.18 0.46
N CYS A 22 20.60 -24.89 0.72
CA CYS A 22 20.21 -23.88 -0.27
C CYS A 22 18.74 -23.83 -0.70
N GLY A 23 17.83 -23.92 0.26
CA GLY A 23 16.70 -22.98 0.26
C GLY A 23 17.22 -21.62 0.75
N VAL A 24 18.03 -20.92 -0.05
CA VAL A 24 18.28 -19.49 0.23
C VAL A 24 16.95 -18.82 -0.05
N VAL A 25 16.12 -18.69 0.98
CA VAL A 25 15.09 -17.67 1.01
C VAL A 25 15.88 -16.37 1.03
N ILE A 26 16.18 -15.88 -0.17
CA ILE A 26 16.59 -14.51 -0.33
C ILE A 26 15.34 -13.76 0.12
N ASP A 27 15.32 -13.28 1.36
CA ASP A 27 14.48 -12.16 1.75
C ASP A 27 14.95 -10.99 0.90
N VAL A 28 14.60 -11.01 -0.38
CA VAL A 28 14.57 -9.82 -1.20
C VAL A 28 13.59 -8.95 -0.44
N PRO A 29 14.03 -7.81 0.14
CA PRO A 29 13.08 -6.90 0.75
C PRO A 29 12.06 -6.62 -0.34
N ILE A 30 10.82 -7.02 -0.13
CA ILE A 30 9.75 -6.76 -1.08
C ILE A 30 9.65 -5.25 -1.10
N THR A 31 10.28 -4.60 -2.09
CA THR A 31 10.26 -3.15 -2.16
C THR A 31 8.79 -2.79 -2.24
N PRO A 32 8.25 -2.07 -1.24
CA PRO A 32 6.82 -1.92 -1.15
C PRO A 32 6.38 -1.14 -2.38
N SER A 33 5.52 -1.76 -3.18
CA SER A 33 5.17 -1.25 -4.49
C SER A 33 4.46 0.09 -4.33
N THR A 34 4.88 1.08 -5.11
CA THR A 34 4.28 2.41 -5.13
C THR A 34 3.52 2.61 -6.43
N GLY A 35 2.42 3.35 -6.39
CA GLY A 35 1.77 3.79 -7.61
C GLY A 35 0.65 4.80 -7.37
N PRO A 36 0.09 5.33 -8.47
CA PRO A 36 -0.96 6.33 -8.40
C PRO A 36 -2.27 5.74 -7.85
N ILE A 37 -2.96 6.52 -7.04
CA ILE A 37 -4.37 6.32 -6.67
C ILE A 37 -5.14 7.61 -6.95
N ARG A 38 -6.48 7.53 -6.88
CA ARG A 38 -7.35 8.70 -6.88
C ARG A 38 -8.26 8.70 -5.67
N ILE A 39 -8.49 9.88 -5.11
CA ILE A 39 -9.48 10.13 -4.08
C ILE A 39 -10.51 11.08 -4.68
N CYS A 40 -11.76 10.67 -4.64
CA CYS A 40 -12.86 11.34 -5.31
C CYS A 40 -14.00 11.66 -4.35
N THR A 41 -14.85 12.61 -4.69
CA THR A 41 -16.14 12.85 -4.05
C THR A 41 -17.17 13.25 -5.11
N ASN A 42 -18.41 12.86 -4.90
CA ASN A 42 -19.58 13.34 -5.62
C ASN A 42 -20.52 14.14 -4.70
N SER A 43 -20.06 14.43 -3.47
CA SER A 43 -20.86 15.11 -2.47
C SER A 43 -20.71 16.62 -2.64
N PRO A 44 -21.81 17.37 -2.86
CA PRO A 44 -21.77 18.82 -2.95
C PRO A 44 -21.43 19.50 -1.62
N SER A 45 -21.41 18.73 -0.53
CA SER A 45 -21.05 19.22 0.80
C SER A 45 -19.56 19.12 1.09
N ILE A 46 -18.76 18.49 0.21
CA ILE A 46 -17.31 18.41 0.35
C ILE A 46 -16.64 19.49 -0.47
N TYR A 47 -15.96 20.39 0.23
CA TYR A 47 -15.10 21.42 -0.34
C TYR A 47 -13.93 21.67 0.61
N GLY A 48 -12.70 21.72 0.09
CA GLY A 48 -11.53 22.11 0.88
C GLY A 48 -10.23 21.47 0.41
N ASN A 49 -9.16 21.68 1.19
CA ASN A 49 -7.88 21.04 0.94
C ASN A 49 -7.94 19.57 1.35
N LEU A 50 -7.64 18.67 0.41
CA LEU A 50 -7.46 17.25 0.66
C LEU A 50 -6.05 17.00 1.21
N TYR A 51 -5.99 16.37 2.38
CA TYR A 51 -4.75 15.89 2.99
C TYR A 51 -4.73 14.36 3.01
N VAL A 52 -3.57 13.78 2.72
CA VAL A 52 -3.28 12.35 2.88
C VAL A 52 -2.03 12.24 3.75
N ASP A 53 -2.16 11.72 4.97
CA ASP A 53 -1.12 11.74 6.00
C ASP A 53 -0.44 13.12 6.13
N ASN A 54 -1.23 14.17 6.35
CA ASN A 54 -0.80 15.57 6.46
C ASN A 54 -0.14 16.18 5.21
N SER A 55 -0.07 15.44 4.10
CA SER A 55 0.42 15.98 2.82
C SER A 55 -0.76 16.50 2.01
N SER A 56 -0.76 17.79 1.69
CA SER A 56 -1.80 18.40 0.84
C SER A 56 -1.67 17.91 -0.60
N TRP A 57 -2.77 17.37 -1.13
CA TRP A 57 -2.87 16.91 -2.52
C TRP A 57 -3.58 17.93 -3.42
N GLY A 58 -4.17 18.99 -2.84
CA GLY A 58 -4.86 20.05 -3.56
C GLY A 58 -6.28 20.28 -3.04
N ILE A 59 -7.04 21.12 -3.76
CA ILE A 59 -8.43 21.43 -3.43
C ILE A 59 -9.34 20.40 -4.08
N ILE A 60 -10.17 19.73 -3.28
CA ILE A 60 -11.29 18.92 -3.75
C ILE A 60 -12.56 19.74 -3.61
N ASP A 61 -13.38 19.73 -4.65
CA ASP A 61 -14.60 20.54 -4.75
C ASP A 61 -15.70 19.71 -5.39
N GLY A 62 -16.54 19.10 -4.56
CA GLY A 62 -17.75 18.41 -5.02
C GLY A 62 -18.93 19.35 -5.21
N ALA A 63 -18.89 20.57 -4.67
CA ALA A 63 -19.98 21.54 -4.73
C ALA A 63 -20.13 22.19 -6.11
N ASN A 64 -19.01 22.54 -6.74
CA ASN A 64 -18.98 23.25 -8.02
C ASN A 64 -18.83 22.33 -9.23
N VAL A 65 -18.57 21.03 -9.03
CA VAL A 65 -18.42 20.06 -10.11
C VAL A 65 -19.69 19.24 -10.24
N VAL A 66 -20.38 19.37 -11.38
CA VAL A 66 -21.49 18.46 -11.73
C VAL A 66 -20.89 17.06 -11.99
N GLY A 67 -21.01 16.16 -11.02
CA GLY A 67 -20.51 14.79 -11.10
C GLY A 67 -19.50 14.46 -10.01
N THR A 68 -18.28 14.09 -10.40
CA THR A 68 -17.24 13.59 -9.49
C THR A 68 -16.00 14.47 -9.56
N SER A 69 -15.58 15.01 -8.41
CA SER A 69 -14.30 15.69 -8.22
C SER A 69 -13.26 14.69 -7.75
N CYS A 70 -12.05 14.68 -8.34
CA CYS A 70 -11.01 13.71 -8.02
C CYS A 70 -9.62 14.34 -7.96
N LEU A 71 -8.84 13.93 -6.97
CA LEU A 71 -7.41 14.24 -6.86
C LEU A 71 -6.59 12.95 -6.89
N GLY A 72 -5.42 13.01 -7.52
CA GLY A 72 -4.51 11.88 -7.66
C GLY A 72 -3.19 12.10 -6.94
N GLY A 73 -2.61 11.02 -6.44
CA GLY A 73 -1.31 11.04 -5.79
C GLY A 73 -0.67 9.66 -5.77
N THR A 74 0.64 9.62 -5.59
CA THR A 74 1.40 8.37 -5.51
C THR A 74 1.54 7.94 -4.06
N VAL A 75 1.23 6.67 -3.79
CA VAL A 75 1.25 6.07 -2.45
C VAL A 75 1.93 4.72 -2.49
N THR A 76 2.31 4.21 -1.32
CA THR A 76 2.82 2.86 -1.12
C THR A 76 1.65 1.90 -0.85
N PHE A 77 1.57 0.80 -1.59
CA PHE A 77 0.52 -0.20 -1.40
C PHE A 77 0.72 -0.99 -0.10
N GLY A 78 -0.38 -1.44 0.49
CA GLY A 78 -0.42 -2.15 1.77
C GLY A 78 -0.27 -1.26 3.00
N ARG A 79 0.01 0.05 2.83
CA ARG A 79 0.03 1.03 3.93
C ARG A 79 -1.33 1.68 4.10
N THR A 80 -1.70 1.95 5.34
CA THR A 80 -2.91 2.70 5.68
C THR A 80 -2.60 4.17 5.78
N TYR A 81 -3.41 5.00 5.13
CA TYR A 81 -3.30 6.46 5.09
C TYR A 81 -4.54 7.07 5.73
N PHE A 82 -4.36 8.13 6.53
CA PHE A 82 -5.44 8.98 6.98
C PHE A 82 -5.71 10.06 5.92
N VAL A 83 -6.94 10.07 5.42
CA VAL A 83 -7.41 11.05 4.45
C VAL A 83 -8.36 12.00 5.15
N GLU A 84 -8.16 13.29 4.97
CA GLU A 84 -9.09 14.31 5.47
C GLU A 84 -9.26 15.47 4.50
N VAL A 85 -10.41 16.14 4.59
CA VAL A 85 -10.68 17.39 3.86
C VAL A 85 -10.92 18.51 4.85
N VAL A 86 -10.12 19.56 4.75
CA VAL A 86 -10.19 20.73 5.63
C VAL A 86 -10.61 21.96 4.82
N ASP A 87 -11.75 22.55 5.16
CA ASP A 87 -12.18 23.85 4.63
C ASP A 87 -11.68 24.98 5.53
N TYR A 88 -11.15 26.03 4.92
CA TYR A 88 -10.72 27.23 5.62
C TYR A 88 -11.86 28.26 5.78
N SER A 89 -13.00 28.04 5.13
CA SER A 89 -14.09 29.03 5.02
C SER A 89 -14.96 29.17 6.26
N PHE A 90 -15.06 28.14 7.12
CA PHE A 90 -15.99 28.13 8.28
C PHE A 90 -15.32 27.98 9.65
N GLY A 91 -14.00 28.05 9.73
CA GLY A 91 -13.27 27.91 11.00
C GLY A 91 -13.13 26.44 11.41
N THR A 92 -11.98 25.85 11.08
CA THR A 92 -11.45 24.60 11.65
C THR A 92 -12.46 23.48 11.86
N GLY A 93 -12.98 22.92 10.76
CA GLY A 93 -13.74 21.67 10.78
C GLY A 93 -13.26 20.76 9.66
N SER A 94 -12.87 19.53 9.98
CA SER A 94 -12.64 18.49 8.99
C SER A 94 -14.02 18.00 8.50
N TYR A 95 -14.31 18.15 7.20
CA TYR A 95 -15.62 17.82 6.61
C TYR A 95 -15.79 16.33 6.42
N CYS A 96 -14.67 15.65 6.22
CA CYS A 96 -14.62 14.24 5.96
C CYS A 96 -13.26 13.72 6.40
N CYS A 97 -13.27 12.55 7.05
CA CYS A 97 -12.06 11.81 7.28
C CYS A 97 -12.29 10.31 7.11
N ARG A 98 -11.29 9.61 6.57
CA ARG A 98 -11.33 8.16 6.37
C ARG A 98 -9.93 7.58 6.29
N TYR A 99 -9.78 6.39 6.83
CA TYR A 99 -8.59 5.57 6.56
C TYR A 99 -8.75 4.78 5.26
N ILE A 100 -7.74 4.83 4.41
CA ILE A 100 -7.66 4.04 3.17
C ILE A 100 -6.41 3.16 3.19
N THR A 101 -6.49 1.96 2.60
CA THR A 101 -5.34 1.06 2.45
C THR A 101 -5.24 0.62 0.99
N PRO A 102 -4.55 1.39 0.13
CA PRO A 102 -4.36 1.06 -1.28
C PRO A 102 -3.68 -0.29 -1.48
N GLN A 103 -4.18 -1.10 -2.40
CA GLN A 103 -3.65 -2.44 -2.69
C GLN A 103 -2.99 -2.53 -4.07
N PHE A 104 -3.39 -1.67 -5.01
CA PHE A 104 -2.88 -1.69 -6.38
C PHE A 104 -2.98 -0.31 -7.04
N SER A 105 -2.24 -0.14 -8.14
CA SER A 105 -2.19 1.09 -8.93
C SER A 105 -3.52 1.37 -9.65
N GLY A 106 -3.94 2.63 -9.66
CA GLY A 106 -5.19 3.07 -10.28
C GLY A 106 -6.43 2.91 -9.41
N GLN A 107 -6.28 2.42 -8.18
CA GLN A 107 -7.38 2.30 -7.23
C GLN A 107 -8.01 3.67 -6.93
N VAL A 108 -9.34 3.69 -6.81
CA VAL A 108 -10.13 4.90 -6.55
C VAL A 108 -10.86 4.76 -5.22
N PHE A 109 -10.74 5.77 -4.37
CA PHE A 109 -11.46 5.87 -3.10
C PHE A 109 -12.47 7.01 -3.18
N TYR A 110 -13.68 6.80 -2.65
CA TYR A 110 -14.71 7.82 -2.60
C TYR A 110 -14.90 8.30 -1.17
N LEU A 111 -14.86 9.61 -0.99
CA LEU A 111 -15.32 10.30 0.20
C LEU A 111 -16.86 10.39 0.16
N PRO A 112 -17.55 10.29 1.31
CA PRO A 112 -19.00 10.41 1.45
C PRO A 112 -19.59 11.74 0.96
#